data_AF-A0A367LUX7-F1
#
_entry.id   AF-A0A367LUX7-F1
#
_cell.length_a   1.000
_cell.length_b   1.000
_cell.length_c   1.000
_cell.angle_alpha   90.00
_cell.angle_beta   90.00
_cell.angle_gamma   90.00
#
_symmetry.space_group_name_H-M   'P 1'
#
loop_
_entity.id
_entity.type
_entity.pdbx_description
1 polymer ?
#
loop_
_entity_poly.entity_id
_entity_poly.type
_entity_poly.pdbx_seq_one_letter_code
_entity_poly.pdbx_strand_id
1 'polypeptide(L)'
;IRDRASRMLQAGEPVWKEGVFDDSGKWMDGWETRRKRFEGHDQAVIRLGVPGVLKGVDIDTRFFTGNHPPAASLDGCFCAEGDPDDSTSWSEVLAAV
;
A
#
# COMPACT_ATOMS: atom_id res chain seq x y z
N ILE A 1 -5.81 12.37 0.40
CA ILE A 1 -4.88 11.29 0.82
C ILE A 1 -3.73 11.95 1.58
N ARG A 2 -3.49 11.62 2.86
CA ARG A 2 -2.23 12.03 3.50
C ARG A 2 -1.10 11.24 2.81
N ASP A 3 -0.36 11.97 2.00
CA ASP A 3 0.35 11.60 0.77
C ASP A 3 1.68 10.83 0.98
N ARG A 4 1.65 9.70 1.71
CA ARG A 4 2.83 8.82 1.84
C ARG A 4 2.69 7.47 1.15
N ALA A 5 1.47 6.97 0.99
CA ALA A 5 1.22 5.72 0.26
C ALA A 5 1.61 5.85 -1.22
N SER A 6 1.63 7.07 -1.79
CA SER A 6 2.06 7.33 -3.16
C SER A 6 3.51 6.93 -3.46
N ARG A 7 4.38 6.78 -2.44
CA ARG A 7 5.76 6.30 -2.62
C ARG A 7 5.83 4.84 -3.06
N MET A 8 4.90 3.99 -2.61
CA MET A 8 4.85 2.58 -3.04
C MET A 8 4.37 2.41 -4.49
N LEU A 9 3.89 3.50 -5.12
CA LEU A 9 3.38 3.50 -6.50
C LEU A 9 4.36 4.16 -7.49
N GLN A 10 5.57 4.51 -7.06
CA GLN A 10 6.59 5.05 -7.96
C GLN A 10 7.02 3.97 -8.95
N ALA A 11 7.25 4.37 -10.21
CA ALA A 11 7.59 3.44 -11.28
C ALA A 11 9.02 2.89 -11.21
N GLY A 12 9.90 3.52 -10.43
CA GLY A 12 11.28 3.10 -10.26
C GLY A 12 11.44 2.01 -9.20
N GLU A 13 12.60 1.36 -9.22
CA GLU A 13 13.02 0.48 -8.13
C GLU A 13 13.08 1.25 -6.81
N PRO A 14 12.68 0.64 -5.67
CA PRO A 14 12.83 1.28 -4.37
C PRO A 14 14.30 1.60 -4.11
N VAL A 15 14.55 2.75 -3.49
CA VAL A 15 15.90 3.20 -3.17
C VAL A 15 16.14 3.36 -1.68
N TRP A 16 17.32 2.93 -1.22
CA TRP A 16 17.83 3.32 0.08
C TRP A 16 18.66 4.59 -0.01
N LYS A 17 18.36 5.56 0.86
CA LYS A 17 19.15 6.78 0.99
C LYS A 17 19.73 6.88 2.39
N GLU A 18 21.03 6.65 2.50
CA GLU A 18 21.74 6.74 3.77
C GLU A 18 21.69 8.16 4.34
N GLY A 19 21.40 8.29 5.63
CA GLY A 19 21.37 9.58 6.32
C GLY A 19 20.25 10.56 5.90
N VAL A 20 19.25 10.12 5.13
CA VAL A 20 18.12 10.99 4.73
C VAL A 20 16.94 10.82 5.68
N PHE A 21 16.42 11.95 6.15
CA PHE A 21 15.30 12.04 7.09
C PHE A 21 14.25 13.03 6.55
N ASP A 22 12.98 12.77 6.87
CA ASP A 22 11.87 13.69 6.68
C ASP A 22 11.14 13.93 8.01
N ASP A 23 10.06 14.70 8.01
CA ASP A 23 9.32 15.05 9.24
C ASP A 23 8.75 13.86 10.02
N SER A 24 8.78 12.64 9.46
CA SER A 24 8.37 11.40 10.13
C SER A 24 9.53 10.49 10.52
N GLY A 25 10.77 10.96 10.44
CA GLY A 25 11.97 10.21 10.81
C GLY A 25 12.76 9.80 9.59
N LYS A 26 13.27 8.56 9.58
CA LYS A 26 14.06 8.07 8.45
C LYS A 26 13.21 8.11 7.18
N TRP A 27 13.77 8.67 6.12
CA TRP A 27 13.10 8.67 4.83
C TRP A 27 13.09 7.24 4.27
N MET A 28 11.89 6.75 3.94
CA MET A 28 11.66 5.45 3.31
C MET A 28 11.04 5.62 1.94
N ASP A 29 11.51 4.85 0.97
CA ASP A 29 10.95 4.77 -0.38
C ASP A 29 9.84 3.73 -0.44
N GLY A 30 8.72 4.05 0.21
CA GLY A 30 7.58 3.17 0.32
C GLY A 30 6.56 3.70 1.30
N TRP A 31 5.60 2.86 1.66
CA TRP A 31 4.55 3.19 2.59
C TRP A 31 4.81 2.55 3.96
N GLU A 32 4.97 3.41 4.98
CA GLU A 32 5.10 2.98 6.37
C GLU A 32 3.99 3.61 7.21
N THR A 33 3.39 2.82 8.11
CA THR A 33 2.41 3.28 9.09
C THR A 33 3.00 3.25 10.50
N ARG A 34 2.32 3.94 11.43
CA ARG A 34 2.69 3.85 12.84
C ARG A 34 2.36 2.46 13.37
N ARG A 35 3.24 1.92 14.23
CA ARG A 35 3.00 0.65 14.92
C ARG A 35 1.64 0.64 15.62
N LYS A 36 0.78 -0.32 15.25
CA LYS A 36 -0.46 -0.59 15.99
C LYS A 36 -0.19 -1.30 17.30
N ARG A 37 -1.10 -1.09 18.26
CA ARG A 37 -1.15 -1.72 19.58
C ARG A 37 -2.50 -2.39 19.82
N PHE A 38 -3.27 -2.58 18.76
CA PHE A 38 -4.61 -3.14 18.72
C PHE A 38 -4.76 -3.98 17.44
N GLU A 39 -5.79 -4.82 17.39
CA GLU A 39 -6.04 -5.73 16.28
C GLU A 39 -6.45 -5.02 14.98
N GLY A 40 -6.24 -5.69 13.85
CA GLY A 40 -6.59 -5.19 12.52
C GLY A 40 -5.38 -4.92 11.63
N HIS A 41 -5.63 -4.38 10.45
CA HIS A 41 -4.65 -4.10 9.41
C HIS A 41 -4.60 -2.61 9.06
N ASP A 42 -3.51 -2.17 8.46
CA ASP A 42 -3.47 -0.90 7.76
C ASP A 42 -3.89 -1.10 6.30
N GLN A 43 -4.56 -0.10 5.73
CA GLN A 43 -5.06 -0.18 4.36
C GLN A 43 -4.76 1.10 3.58
N ALA A 44 -4.54 0.93 2.28
CA ALA A 44 -4.46 2.01 1.31
C ALA A 44 -5.37 1.68 0.13
N VAL A 45 -6.26 2.61 -0.22
CA VAL A 45 -7.13 2.47 -1.39
C VAL A 45 -6.45 3.13 -2.58
N ILE A 46 -6.24 2.37 -3.65
CA ILE A 46 -5.53 2.81 -4.85
C ILE A 46 -6.52 2.80 -6.02
N ARG A 47 -6.69 3.96 -6.67
CA ARG A 47 -7.47 4.06 -7.90
C ARG A 47 -6.61 3.69 -9.10
N LEU A 48 -7.04 2.70 -9.87
CA LEU A 48 -6.41 2.37 -11.14
C LEU A 48 -6.67 3.48 -12.17
N GLY A 49 -5.70 3.71 -13.05
CA GLY A 49 -5.84 4.71 -14.12
C GLY A 49 -6.93 4.35 -15.13
N VAL A 50 -7.22 3.05 -15.30
CA VAL A 50 -8.29 2.53 -16.15
C VAL A 50 -8.89 1.25 -15.53
N PRO A 51 -10.16 0.93 -15.82
CA PRO A 51 -10.72 -0.39 -15.51
C PRO A 51 -9.97 -1.52 -16.24
N GLY A 52 -9.82 -2.67 -15.59
CA GLY A 52 -9.13 -3.80 -16.21
C GLY A 52 -9.09 -5.06 -15.34
N VAL A 53 -8.37 -6.06 -15.85
CA VAL A 53 -8.15 -7.34 -15.16
C VAL A 53 -6.71 -7.39 -14.66
N LEU A 54 -6.53 -7.63 -13.36
CA LEU A 54 -5.22 -7.81 -12.75
C LEU A 54 -4.60 -9.13 -13.24
N LYS A 55 -3.37 -9.06 -13.75
CA LYS A 55 -2.59 -10.23 -14.20
C LYS A 55 -1.53 -10.68 -13.20
N GLY A 56 -1.16 -9.80 -12.30
CA GLY A 56 -0.18 -10.03 -11.25
C GLY A 56 -0.15 -8.83 -10.31
N VAL A 57 0.41 -9.04 -9.13
CA VAL A 57 0.71 -8.02 -8.14
C VAL A 57 2.11 -8.30 -7.62
N ASP A 58 2.85 -7.22 -7.37
CA ASP A 58 4.13 -7.29 -6.70
C ASP A 58 4.03 -6.53 -5.37
N ILE A 59 4.38 -7.20 -4.28
CA ILE A 59 4.39 -6.62 -2.93
C ILE A 59 5.84 -6.59 -2.47
N ASP A 60 6.47 -5.45 -2.74
CA ASP A 60 7.88 -5.25 -2.47
C ASP A 60 8.11 -4.67 -1.07
N THR A 61 8.88 -5.39 -0.26
CA THR A 61 9.21 -5.03 1.12
C THR A 61 10.69 -4.68 1.29
N ARG A 62 11.41 -4.44 0.19
CA ARG A 62 12.83 -4.05 0.23
C ARG A 62 13.05 -2.85 1.14
N PHE A 63 14.16 -2.92 1.88
CA PHE A 63 14.60 -1.94 2.88
C PHE A 63 13.73 -1.81 4.14
N PHE A 64 12.59 -2.51 4.25
CA PHE A 64 11.81 -2.65 5.49
C PHE A 64 12.33 -3.81 6.35
N THR A 65 13.58 -3.70 6.80
CA THR A 65 14.25 -4.75 7.59
C THR A 65 13.78 -4.72 9.05
N GLY A 66 12.93 -5.68 9.42
CA GLY A 66 12.40 -5.83 10.78
C GLY A 66 11.10 -5.06 11.06
N ASN A 67 10.59 -4.31 10.09
CA ASN A 67 9.30 -3.61 10.14
C ASN A 67 8.43 -3.86 8.89
N HIS A 68 8.81 -4.79 8.00
CA HIS A 68 7.90 -5.24 6.94
C HIS A 68 6.63 -5.84 7.54
N PRO A 69 5.48 -5.73 6.85
CA PRO A 69 4.26 -6.36 7.32
C PRO A 69 4.44 -7.88 7.37
N PRO A 70 3.88 -8.56 8.38
CA PRO A 70 3.99 -10.01 8.50
C PRO A 70 3.15 -10.76 7.45
N ALA A 71 2.15 -10.09 6.86
CA ALA A 71 1.35 -10.59 5.76
C ALA A 71 0.72 -9.42 5.00
N ALA A 72 0.31 -9.66 3.76
CA ALA A 72 -0.48 -8.70 2.97
C ALA A 72 -1.55 -9.41 2.14
N SER A 73 -2.71 -8.76 1.98
CA SER A 73 -3.81 -9.19 1.11
C SER A 73 -4.18 -8.07 0.14
N LEU A 74 -4.91 -8.43 -0.92
CA LEU A 74 -5.44 -7.49 -1.89
C LEU A 74 -6.90 -7.79 -2.18
N ASP A 75 -7.73 -6.77 -2.05
CA ASP A 75 -9.10 -6.77 -2.52
C ASP A 75 -9.27 -5.79 -3.68
N GLY A 76 -10.25 -6.04 -4.53
CA GLY A 76 -10.63 -5.19 -5.64
C GLY A 76 -12.12 -4.91 -5.65
N CYS A 77 -12.50 -3.72 -6.11
CA CYS A 77 -13.88 -3.37 -6.41
C CYS A 77 -13.95 -2.63 -7.74
N PHE A 78 -15.12 -2.67 -8.37
CA PHE A 78 -15.41 -1.86 -9.55
C PHE A 78 -16.41 -0.76 -9.19
N CYS A 79 -15.95 0.49 -9.18
CA CYS A 79 -16.80 1.67 -9.00
C CYS A 79 -17.05 2.29 -10.38
N ALA A 80 -18.30 2.22 -10.86
CA ALA A 80 -18.66 2.81 -12.16
C ALA A 80 -18.50 4.34 -12.15
N GLU A 81 -18.81 4.97 -11.02
CA GLU A 81 -18.69 6.40 -10.77
C GLU A 81 -18.17 6.63 -9.35
N GLY A 82 -17.46 7.73 -9.13
CA GLY A 82 -16.99 8.14 -7.81
C GLY A 82 -15.87 7.27 -7.21
N ASP A 83 -15.71 7.41 -5.90
CA ASP A 83 -14.77 6.66 -5.06
C ASP A 83 -15.56 5.65 -4.19
N PRO A 84 -14.93 4.58 -3.70
CA PRO A 84 -15.61 3.60 -2.85
C PRO A 84 -16.07 4.22 -1.52
N ASP A 85 -17.17 3.69 -1.01
CA ASP A 85 -17.80 4.06 0.26
C ASP A 85 -18.03 2.83 1.16
N ASP A 86 -18.67 3.05 2.32
CA ASP A 86 -18.94 2.00 3.30
C ASP A 86 -19.90 0.90 2.80
N SER A 87 -20.61 1.14 1.68
CA SER A 87 -21.49 0.17 1.05
C SER A 87 -20.82 -0.64 -0.06
N THR A 88 -19.57 -0.29 -0.40
CA THR A 88 -18.84 -0.91 -1.51
C THR A 88 -18.51 -2.37 -1.19
N SER A 89 -18.92 -3.26 -2.10
CA SER A 89 -18.54 -4.67 -2.03
C SER A 89 -17.16 -4.87 -2.63
N TRP A 90 -16.22 -5.25 -1.76
CA TRP A 90 -14.87 -5.65 -2.13
C TRP A 90 -14.81 -7.16 -2.39
N SER A 91 -14.07 -7.56 -3.41
CA SER A 91 -13.83 -8.96 -3.76
C SER A 91 -12.36 -9.29 -3.55
N GLU A 92 -12.08 -10.41 -2.89
CA GLU A 92 -10.70 -10.87 -2.68
C GLU A 92 -10.02 -11.17 -4.03
N VAL A 93 -8.83 -10.58 -4.23
CA VAL A 93 -7.96 -10.80 -5.38
C VAL A 93 -6.76 -11.65 -4.98
N LEU A 94 -6.21 -11.39 -3.79
CA LEU A 94 -5.10 -12.13 -3.19
C LEU A 94 -5.37 -12.29 -1.70
N ALA A 95 -5.59 -13.53 -1.26
CA ALA A 95 -5.62 -13.89 0.15
C ALA A 95 -4.28 -13.54 0.83
N ALA A 96 -4.29 -13.38 2.15
CA ALA A 96 -3.08 -13.04 2.89
C ALA A 96 -1.92 -14.02 2.61
N VAL A 97 -0.80 -13.47 2.13
CA VAL A 97 0.47 -14.17 1.90
C VAL A 97 1.58 -13.65 2.81
#